data_AF-A0A3P8X246-F1
#
_entry.id   AF-A0A3P8X246-F1
#
_cell.length_a   1.000
_cell.length_b   1.000
_cell.length_c   1.000
_cell.angle_alpha   90.00
_cell.angle_beta   90.00
_cell.angle_gamma   90.00
#
_symmetry.space_group_name_H-M   'P 1'
#
loop_
_entity.id
_entity.type
_entity.pdbx_description
1 polymer ?
#
loop_
_entity_poly.entity_id
_entity_poly.type
_entity_poly.pdbx_seq_one_letter_code
_entity_poly.pdbx_strand_id
1 'polypeptide(L)'
;KVDTINGFTCENAAQESGICKDYIVRFQCPDSFCIDTGSTCWTPWFNRDDPSGTGDWETLEELREENPGLICDRPLDIDVQTASGDVLSSTGDVITLVDTSTGFICKNSDQTCGKCEDYRVRFQCPDKFCSTSPKCWTPWFDRDNPSGTGDWETLKDLYCENPGKICSSPLQIDVQTTFGGSVDSTGDVIAVADTASGFICKNSDQKCGKCKDYRVRFECSGNFCTERVCWTNWFDRDDSSGTGDWELLEDLQTDYPKKICETPLFIDVMTTDTNTRFCATGQISYVFSPTLGFVCRNDDQIGDRCHDYKVRFGCACDCNGTIL
;
A
#
# COMPACT_ATOMS: atom_id res chain seq x y z
N LYS A 1 -0.15 -35.58 34.87
CA LYS A 1 0.27 -34.53 35.83
C LYS A 1 -0.02 -33.18 35.21
N VAL A 2 -0.55 -32.23 35.99
CA VAL A 2 -0.80 -30.85 35.55
C VAL A 2 -0.05 -29.93 36.49
N ASP A 3 0.75 -29.01 35.96
CA ASP A 3 1.32 -27.91 36.73
C ASP A 3 1.54 -26.66 35.85
N THR A 4 1.66 -25.50 36.48
CA THR A 4 1.71 -24.20 35.78
C THR A 4 3.06 -23.89 35.13
N ILE A 5 4.09 -24.70 35.37
CA ILE A 5 5.45 -24.53 34.82
C ILE A 5 5.67 -25.48 33.64
N ASN A 6 5.24 -26.75 33.79
CA ASN A 6 5.46 -27.81 32.81
C ASN A 6 4.18 -28.18 32.02
N GLY A 7 3.06 -27.49 32.28
CA GLY A 7 1.79 -27.71 31.60
C GLY A 7 1.14 -29.05 31.97
N PHE A 8 0.70 -29.81 30.97
CA PHE A 8 0.17 -31.16 31.14
C PHE A 8 1.18 -32.19 30.64
N THR A 9 1.54 -33.14 31.50
CA THR A 9 2.39 -34.28 31.15
C THR A 9 1.60 -35.57 31.38
N CYS A 10 1.56 -36.43 30.37
CA CYS A 10 1.02 -37.78 30.52
C CYS A 10 2.13 -38.81 30.32
N GLU A 11 2.25 -39.74 31.26
CA GLU A 11 3.19 -40.85 31.20
C GLU A 11 2.42 -42.14 30.89
N ASN A 12 2.70 -42.75 29.74
CA ASN A 12 2.06 -43.98 29.28
C ASN A 12 2.13 -45.10 30.33
N ALA A 13 3.29 -45.22 31.01
CA ALA A 13 3.54 -46.21 32.05
C ALA A 13 2.67 -46.02 33.32
N ALA A 14 2.11 -44.83 33.50
CA ALA A 14 1.22 -44.51 34.61
C ALA A 14 -0.28 -44.64 34.26
N GLN A 15 -0.62 -45.07 33.04
CA GLN A 15 -2.01 -45.28 32.62
C GLN A 15 -2.38 -46.76 32.70
N GLU A 16 -3.56 -47.09 33.22
CA GLU A 16 -4.08 -48.47 33.21
C GLU A 16 -4.23 -49.04 31.79
N SER A 17 -4.47 -48.17 30.80
CA SER A 17 -4.54 -48.56 29.39
C SER A 17 -3.18 -48.68 28.69
N GLY A 18 -2.09 -48.31 29.38
CA GLY A 18 -0.72 -48.28 28.83
C GLY A 18 -0.44 -47.19 27.81
N ILE A 19 -1.43 -46.35 27.48
CA ILE A 19 -1.28 -45.24 26.52
C ILE A 19 -1.96 -43.97 27.03
N CYS A 20 -1.31 -42.83 26.80
CA CYS A 20 -1.89 -41.51 26.88
C CYS A 20 -2.76 -41.26 25.65
N LYS A 21 -3.90 -40.59 25.85
CA LYS A 21 -4.79 -40.14 24.78
C LYS A 21 -4.35 -38.76 24.25
N ASP A 22 -5.03 -38.27 23.21
CA ASP A 22 -4.83 -36.94 22.61
C ASP A 22 -5.57 -35.86 23.42
N TYR A 23 -5.02 -35.50 24.57
CA TYR A 23 -5.65 -34.53 25.44
C TYR A 23 -5.56 -33.11 24.87
N ILE A 24 -6.69 -32.39 24.90
CA ILE A 24 -6.73 -30.95 24.70
C ILE A 24 -6.53 -30.27 26.06
N VAL A 25 -5.60 -29.33 26.13
CA VAL A 25 -5.28 -28.59 27.35
C VAL A 25 -5.72 -27.13 27.17
N ARG A 26 -6.38 -26.58 28.19
CA ARG A 26 -6.73 -25.16 28.26
C ARG A 26 -6.11 -24.56 29.53
N PHE A 27 -5.49 -23.39 29.38
CA PHE A 27 -4.95 -22.63 30.50
C PHE A 27 -5.88 -21.48 30.84
N GLN A 28 -6.01 -21.18 32.14
CA GLN A 28 -6.66 -19.97 32.63
C GLN A 28 -5.57 -18.99 33.04
N CYS A 29 -5.48 -17.86 32.34
CA CYS A 29 -4.54 -16.80 32.66
C CYS A 29 -5.17 -15.80 33.64
N PRO A 30 -4.36 -15.01 34.39
CA PRO A 30 -4.87 -13.91 35.20
C PRO A 30 -5.65 -12.90 34.36
N ASP A 31 -6.59 -12.17 34.97
CA ASP A 31 -7.43 -11.19 34.27
C ASP A 31 -6.61 -10.08 33.56
N SER A 32 -5.34 -9.88 33.91
CA SER A 32 -4.43 -8.98 33.19
C SER A 32 -4.10 -9.44 31.76
N PHE A 33 -4.29 -10.72 31.44
CA PHE A 33 -4.23 -11.28 30.07
C PHE A 33 -5.57 -11.16 29.35
N CYS A 34 -6.66 -11.04 30.11
CA CYS A 34 -7.94 -10.59 29.59
C CYS A 34 -7.90 -9.06 29.57
N ILE A 35 -7.04 -8.47 28.73
CA ILE A 35 -7.17 -7.04 28.42
C ILE A 35 -8.60 -6.87 27.94
N ASP A 36 -9.34 -6.06 28.69
CA ASP A 36 -10.69 -5.59 28.40
C ASP A 36 -10.85 -5.48 26.89
N THR A 37 -11.88 -6.12 26.33
CA THR A 37 -12.23 -6.06 24.91
C THR A 37 -12.69 -4.64 24.56
N GLY A 38 -11.80 -3.66 24.71
CA GLY A 38 -11.77 -2.54 23.80
C GLY A 38 -11.78 -3.15 22.42
N SER A 39 -12.76 -2.74 21.63
CA SER A 39 -12.87 -3.16 20.25
C SER A 39 -11.48 -2.99 19.58
N THR A 40 -11.14 -3.88 18.68
CA THR A 40 -9.85 -3.85 17.98
C THR A 40 -10.13 -3.90 16.50
N CYS A 41 -9.23 -3.30 15.73
CA CYS A 41 -9.36 -3.19 14.30
C CYS A 41 -8.09 -3.72 13.64
N TRP A 42 -8.25 -4.33 12.48
CA TRP A 42 -7.12 -4.66 11.62
C TRP A 42 -6.83 -3.48 10.70
N THR A 43 -5.55 -3.18 10.52
CA THR A 43 -5.10 -2.32 9.43
C THR A 43 -5.41 -2.97 8.07
N PRO A 44 -5.29 -2.23 6.96
CA PRO A 44 -5.12 -2.85 5.64
C PRO A 44 -3.92 -3.81 5.62
N TRP A 45 -3.85 -4.63 4.57
CA TRP A 45 -2.66 -5.44 4.27
C TRP A 45 -1.56 -4.57 3.66
N PHE A 46 -0.33 -4.82 4.06
CA PHE A 46 0.88 -4.21 3.54
C PHE A 46 1.79 -5.30 2.98
N ASN A 47 2.34 -5.06 1.81
CA ASN A 47 3.36 -5.87 1.14
C ASN A 47 4.34 -4.85 0.58
N ARG A 48 5.53 -4.82 1.16
CA ARG A 48 6.59 -3.90 0.80
C ARG A 48 7.67 -4.63 -0.01
N ASP A 49 8.07 -5.82 0.41
CA ASP A 49 9.28 -6.46 -0.07
C ASP A 49 8.99 -7.79 -0.76
N ASP A 50 9.27 -7.85 -2.05
CA ASP A 50 9.24 -9.13 -2.77
C ASP A 50 10.36 -10.04 -2.25
N PRO A 51 10.21 -11.39 -2.28
CA PRO A 51 11.20 -12.34 -1.77
C PRO A 51 12.53 -12.39 -2.57
N SER A 52 12.78 -11.40 -3.42
CA SER A 52 14.01 -11.22 -4.19
C SER A 52 15.22 -10.95 -3.28
N GLY A 53 16.44 -11.22 -3.77
CA GLY A 53 17.64 -10.98 -2.96
C GLY A 53 17.72 -11.89 -1.73
N THR A 54 17.62 -11.32 -0.53
CA THR A 54 17.94 -11.99 0.75
C THR A 54 16.73 -12.64 1.44
N GLY A 55 15.52 -12.33 1.04
CA GLY A 55 14.30 -12.78 1.69
C GLY A 55 13.13 -11.87 1.36
N ASP A 56 12.05 -12.05 2.10
CA ASP A 56 10.91 -11.14 2.17
C ASP A 56 10.89 -10.49 3.57
N TRP A 57 10.93 -9.16 3.58
CA TRP A 57 11.14 -8.32 4.75
C TRP A 57 10.01 -7.29 4.92
N GLU A 58 8.96 -7.70 5.61
CA GLU A 58 7.82 -6.85 6.00
C GLU A 58 8.04 -6.24 7.39
N THR A 59 9.11 -5.43 7.53
CA THR A 59 9.48 -4.87 8.85
C THR A 59 8.58 -3.72 9.25
N LEU A 60 8.19 -3.67 10.53
CA LEU A 60 7.25 -2.66 11.04
C LEU A 60 7.80 -1.22 10.93
N GLU A 61 9.12 -1.05 11.03
CA GLU A 61 9.77 0.25 10.87
C GLU A 61 9.58 0.77 9.44
N GLU A 62 10.01 0.00 8.44
CA GLU A 62 9.89 0.36 7.03
C GLU A 62 8.41 0.48 6.61
N LEU A 63 7.54 -0.41 7.11
CA LEU A 63 6.11 -0.35 6.85
C LEU A 63 5.48 0.94 7.36
N ARG A 64 5.88 1.44 8.54
CA ARG A 64 5.40 2.72 9.07
C ARG A 64 5.96 3.92 8.31
N GLU A 65 7.20 3.81 7.84
CA GLU A 65 7.83 4.83 7.00
C GLU A 65 7.08 4.98 5.67
N GLU A 66 6.70 3.87 5.03
CA GLU A 66 5.94 3.88 3.78
C GLU A 66 4.44 4.13 3.97
N ASN A 67 3.92 3.88 5.18
CA ASN A 67 2.50 3.98 5.51
C ASN A 67 2.25 4.84 6.78
N PRO A 68 2.63 6.14 6.76
CA PRO A 68 2.58 6.99 7.93
C PRO A 68 1.15 7.12 8.47
N GLY A 69 1.00 6.82 9.77
CA GLY A 69 -0.28 6.90 10.47
C GLY A 69 -1.29 5.82 10.13
N LEU A 70 -0.94 4.81 9.32
CA LEU A 70 -1.81 3.68 9.02
C LEU A 70 -1.62 2.51 9.99
N ILE A 71 -0.51 2.49 10.73
CA ILE A 71 -0.19 1.47 11.73
C ILE A 71 0.01 2.17 13.08
N CYS A 72 -0.71 1.71 14.12
CA CYS A 72 -0.60 2.27 15.46
C CYS A 72 0.79 2.06 16.06
N ASP A 73 1.25 2.96 16.94
CA ASP A 73 2.56 2.91 17.61
C ASP A 73 2.85 1.59 18.33
N ARG A 74 1.80 0.91 18.80
CA ARG A 74 1.88 -0.36 19.53
C ARG A 74 0.83 -1.34 19.02
N PRO A 75 1.13 -2.11 17.96
CA PRO A 75 0.26 -3.16 17.49
C PRO A 75 0.04 -4.21 18.57
N LEU A 76 -1.19 -4.72 18.63
CA LEU A 76 -1.63 -5.73 19.56
C LEU A 76 -1.39 -7.14 19.01
N ASP A 77 -1.49 -7.29 17.69
CA ASP A 77 -1.29 -8.55 16.97
C ASP A 77 -0.78 -8.30 15.55
N ILE A 78 -0.26 -9.33 14.90
CA ILE A 78 0.18 -9.34 13.51
C ILE A 78 -0.41 -10.56 12.80
N ASP A 79 -0.97 -10.34 11.62
CA ASP A 79 -1.48 -11.38 10.75
C ASP A 79 -0.67 -11.40 9.45
N VAL A 80 -0.38 -12.59 8.95
CA VAL A 80 0.53 -12.83 7.84
C VAL A 80 -0.06 -13.89 6.91
N GLN A 81 -0.05 -13.60 5.62
CA GLN A 81 -0.45 -14.52 4.56
C GLN A 81 0.40 -14.25 3.33
N THR A 82 0.38 -15.17 2.36
CA THR A 82 1.00 -14.88 1.07
C THR A 82 0.27 -13.73 0.36
N ALA A 83 0.93 -13.06 -0.58
CA ALA A 83 0.32 -12.07 -1.44
C ALA A 83 -0.89 -12.64 -2.22
N SER A 84 -0.86 -13.94 -2.55
CA SER A 84 -1.97 -14.71 -3.13
C SER A 84 -3.12 -15.03 -2.17
N GLY A 85 -2.88 -14.93 -0.86
CA GLY A 85 -3.87 -15.12 0.20
C GLY A 85 -3.89 -16.49 0.87
N ASP A 86 -2.85 -17.29 0.67
CA ASP A 86 -2.65 -18.56 1.35
C ASP A 86 -2.15 -18.33 2.78
N VAL A 87 -2.61 -19.18 3.71
CA VAL A 87 -2.23 -19.06 5.12
C VAL A 87 -0.79 -19.50 5.33
N LEU A 88 -0.06 -18.83 6.22
CA LEU A 88 1.36 -19.09 6.52
C LEU A 88 1.67 -20.58 6.78
N SER A 89 0.79 -21.28 7.51
CA SER A 89 0.99 -22.71 7.82
C SER A 89 0.96 -23.65 6.61
N SER A 90 0.45 -23.20 5.47
CA SER A 90 0.35 -24.02 4.24
C SER A 90 1.54 -23.88 3.30
N THR A 91 2.41 -22.88 3.48
CA THR A 91 3.55 -22.63 2.58
C THR A 91 4.71 -23.59 2.83
N GLY A 92 4.92 -23.97 4.10
CA GLY A 92 6.04 -24.82 4.51
C GLY A 92 7.37 -24.07 4.64
N ASP A 93 7.36 -22.74 4.50
CA ASP A 93 8.52 -21.89 4.71
C ASP A 93 8.94 -21.84 6.18
N VAL A 94 10.24 -21.73 6.39
CA VAL A 94 10.85 -21.52 7.71
C VAL A 94 10.85 -20.02 8.00
N ILE A 95 9.96 -19.58 8.88
CA ILE A 95 9.82 -18.15 9.22
C ILE A 95 10.86 -17.75 10.25
N THR A 96 11.67 -16.75 9.92
CA THR A 96 12.74 -16.26 10.79
C THR A 96 12.17 -15.48 11.97
N LEU A 97 11.20 -14.59 11.72
CA LEU A 97 10.59 -13.76 12.76
C LEU A 97 9.17 -13.34 12.37
N VAL A 98 8.27 -13.32 13.36
CA VAL A 98 6.93 -12.73 13.27
C VAL A 98 6.53 -12.17 14.63
N ASP A 99 6.49 -10.85 14.77
CA ASP A 99 6.03 -10.18 15.99
C ASP A 99 5.57 -8.74 15.74
N THR A 100 4.88 -8.16 16.72
CA THR A 100 4.28 -6.82 16.64
C THR A 100 5.25 -5.66 16.83
N SER A 101 6.52 -5.93 17.13
CA SER A 101 7.56 -4.91 17.33
C SER A 101 8.52 -4.79 16.16
N THR A 102 8.75 -5.89 15.44
CA THR A 102 9.67 -5.96 14.30
C THR A 102 8.93 -6.20 12.99
N GLY A 103 7.75 -6.82 12.98
CA GLY A 103 7.01 -7.16 11.76
C GLY A 103 7.18 -8.62 11.38
N PHE A 104 7.45 -8.90 10.10
CA PHE A 104 7.67 -10.25 9.58
C PHE A 104 8.95 -10.33 8.76
N ILE A 105 9.68 -11.43 8.92
CA ILE A 105 10.91 -11.70 8.18
C ILE A 105 10.95 -13.16 7.76
N CYS A 106 11.03 -13.41 6.46
CA CYS A 106 11.37 -14.69 5.88
C CYS A 106 12.70 -14.57 5.13
N LYS A 107 13.74 -15.31 5.54
CA LYS A 107 15.04 -15.29 4.85
C LYS A 107 15.14 -16.41 3.83
N ASN A 108 15.63 -16.09 2.63
CA ASN A 108 15.93 -17.08 1.60
C ASN A 108 16.99 -18.10 2.05
N SER A 109 17.94 -17.67 2.91
CA SER A 109 18.98 -18.53 3.47
C SER A 109 18.46 -19.65 4.37
N ASP A 110 17.26 -19.47 4.92
CA ASP A 110 16.66 -20.41 5.87
C ASP A 110 15.79 -21.44 5.14
N GLN A 111 15.50 -21.22 3.84
CA GLN A 111 14.62 -22.08 3.05
C GLN A 111 15.36 -23.26 2.43
N THR A 112 14.75 -24.45 2.52
CA THR A 112 15.31 -25.67 1.90
C THR A 112 15.21 -25.63 0.37
N CYS A 113 14.21 -24.94 -0.17
CA CYS A 113 13.97 -24.78 -1.61
C CYS A 113 14.46 -23.44 -2.18
N GLY A 114 15.16 -22.63 -1.36
CA GLY A 114 15.99 -21.52 -1.80
C GLY A 114 15.32 -20.14 -1.93
N LYS A 115 13.99 -20.04 -1.82
CA LYS A 115 13.30 -18.75 -1.81
C LYS A 115 12.05 -18.81 -0.94
N CYS A 116 11.79 -17.74 -0.19
CA CYS A 116 10.50 -17.52 0.47
C CYS A 116 9.39 -17.32 -0.57
N GLU A 117 8.16 -17.66 -0.19
CA GLU A 117 6.98 -17.09 -0.83
C GLU A 117 6.92 -15.57 -0.59
N ASP A 118 6.10 -14.89 -1.39
CA ASP A 118 5.81 -13.47 -1.24
C ASP A 118 4.65 -13.29 -0.24
N TYR A 119 4.90 -12.54 0.83
CA TYR A 119 4.00 -12.35 1.98
C TYR A 119 3.50 -10.93 2.10
N ARG A 120 2.40 -10.79 2.81
CA ARG A 120 1.85 -9.50 3.21
C ARG A 120 1.39 -9.59 4.65
N VAL A 121 1.52 -8.47 5.37
CA VAL A 121 1.20 -8.39 6.79
C VAL A 121 0.11 -7.36 7.06
N ARG A 122 -0.60 -7.53 8.16
CA ARG A 122 -1.45 -6.48 8.74
C ARG A 122 -1.34 -6.53 10.25
N PHE A 123 -1.66 -5.41 10.88
CA PHE A 123 -1.51 -5.24 12.31
C PHE A 123 -2.87 -5.04 12.96
N GLN A 124 -3.07 -5.65 14.11
CA GLN A 124 -4.22 -5.36 14.94
C GLN A 124 -3.90 -4.16 15.83
N CYS A 125 -4.75 -3.15 15.81
CA CYS A 125 -4.60 -1.93 16.59
C CYS A 125 -5.77 -1.75 17.57
N PRO A 126 -5.58 -1.00 18.67
CA PRO A 126 -6.69 -0.64 19.56
C PRO A 126 -7.76 0.13 18.77
N ASP A 127 -9.06 -0.09 18.98
CA ASP A 127 -10.10 0.62 18.20
C ASP A 127 -9.98 2.12 18.28
N LYS A 128 -9.47 2.66 19.40
CA LYS A 128 -9.24 4.08 19.51
C LYS A 128 -8.36 4.58 18.36
N PHE A 129 -7.34 3.84 17.93
CA PHE A 129 -6.56 4.16 16.75
C PHE A 129 -7.46 4.26 15.50
N CYS A 130 -8.25 3.23 15.20
CA CYS A 130 -9.12 3.24 14.02
C CYS A 130 -10.34 4.15 14.11
N SER A 131 -10.76 4.50 15.33
CA SER A 131 -11.96 5.30 15.62
C SER A 131 -11.66 6.77 15.89
N THR A 132 -10.41 7.11 16.23
CA THR A 132 -9.97 8.49 16.47
C THR A 132 -9.05 9.05 15.41
N SER A 133 -8.52 8.24 14.50
CA SER A 133 -8.03 8.78 13.24
C SER A 133 -9.23 9.41 12.53
N PRO A 134 -9.24 10.75 12.31
CA PRO A 134 -10.27 11.34 11.49
C PRO A 134 -10.31 10.60 10.15
N LYS A 135 -11.41 10.61 9.44
CA LYS A 135 -11.42 10.18 8.05
C LYS A 135 -11.94 11.34 7.24
N CYS A 136 -11.45 11.48 6.03
CA CYS A 136 -12.05 12.42 5.10
C CYS A 136 -12.18 11.79 3.73
N TRP A 137 -13.20 12.26 3.03
CA TRP A 137 -13.32 12.04 1.61
C TRP A 137 -12.49 13.07 0.88
N THR A 138 -11.76 12.62 -0.14
CA THR A 138 -11.21 13.52 -1.15
C THR A 138 -12.34 14.29 -1.86
N PRO A 139 -12.01 15.35 -2.62
CA PRO A 139 -12.90 15.84 -3.65
C PRO A 139 -13.30 14.73 -4.64
N TRP A 140 -14.34 14.99 -5.42
CA TRP A 140 -14.68 14.15 -6.57
C TRP A 140 -13.69 14.38 -7.72
N PHE A 141 -13.26 13.30 -8.34
CA PHE A 141 -12.40 13.28 -9.52
C PHE A 141 -13.14 12.63 -10.69
N ASP A 142 -13.00 13.24 -11.84
CA ASP A 142 -13.67 12.93 -13.10
C ASP A 142 -12.63 13.21 -14.18
N ARG A 143 -12.09 12.15 -14.78
CA ARG A 143 -10.89 12.23 -15.61
C ARG A 143 -11.20 11.81 -17.03
N ASP A 144 -11.87 10.68 -17.19
CA ASP A 144 -12.27 10.18 -18.48
C ASP A 144 -13.76 10.46 -18.71
N ASN A 145 -14.17 10.41 -19.97
CA ASN A 145 -15.59 10.42 -20.31
C ASN A 145 -15.90 9.08 -20.96
N PRO A 146 -17.16 8.60 -21.00
CA PRO A 146 -17.56 7.30 -21.56
C PRO A 146 -17.41 7.18 -23.10
N SER A 147 -16.66 8.09 -23.72
CA SER A 147 -16.23 8.05 -25.11
C SER A 147 -15.26 6.87 -25.37
N GLY A 148 -15.04 6.51 -26.64
CA GLY A 148 -14.16 5.38 -26.95
C GLY A 148 -14.61 4.05 -26.32
N THR A 149 -13.77 3.49 -25.44
CA THR A 149 -13.88 2.13 -24.90
C THR A 149 -14.63 2.02 -23.57
N GLY A 150 -14.92 3.13 -22.89
CA GLY A 150 -15.54 3.10 -21.56
C GLY A 150 -15.30 4.39 -20.81
N ASP A 151 -15.56 4.36 -19.52
CA ASP A 151 -15.24 5.39 -18.54
C ASP A 151 -14.16 4.83 -17.60
N TRP A 152 -13.01 5.51 -17.53
CA TRP A 152 -11.76 5.01 -16.95
C TRP A 152 -11.13 5.94 -15.92
N GLU A 153 -11.60 5.80 -14.68
CA GLU A 153 -11.19 6.56 -13.49
C GLU A 153 -10.15 5.74 -12.72
N THR A 154 -9.08 5.34 -13.43
CA THR A 154 -8.05 4.49 -12.85
C THR A 154 -7.26 5.25 -11.79
N LEU A 155 -6.97 4.61 -10.66
CA LEU A 155 -6.27 5.26 -9.55
C LEU A 155 -4.87 5.75 -9.98
N LYS A 156 -4.19 5.00 -10.84
CA LYS A 156 -2.88 5.38 -11.42
C LYS A 156 -2.94 6.71 -12.16
N ASP A 157 -3.91 6.88 -13.07
CA ASP A 157 -4.06 8.11 -13.85
C ASP A 157 -4.49 9.28 -12.94
N LEU A 158 -5.37 9.00 -11.98
CA LEU A 158 -5.83 10.00 -11.02
C LEU A 158 -4.70 10.52 -10.11
N TYR A 159 -3.78 9.67 -9.65
CA TYR A 159 -2.60 10.10 -8.91
C TYR A 159 -1.72 11.04 -9.72
N CYS A 160 -1.49 10.71 -11.00
CA CYS A 160 -0.64 11.52 -11.86
C CYS A 160 -1.28 12.89 -12.18
N GLU A 161 -2.57 12.94 -12.43
CA GLU A 161 -3.26 14.20 -12.74
C GLU A 161 -3.52 15.07 -11.49
N ASN A 162 -3.59 14.44 -10.31
CA ASN A 162 -3.92 15.09 -9.04
C ASN A 162 -2.87 14.80 -7.93
N PRO A 163 -1.59 15.20 -8.14
CA PRO A 163 -0.52 14.90 -7.21
C PRO A 163 -0.80 15.50 -5.82
N GLY A 164 -0.70 14.67 -4.78
CA GLY A 164 -0.96 15.06 -3.38
C GLY A 164 -2.43 15.31 -3.05
N LYS A 165 -3.38 14.91 -3.89
CA LYS A 165 -4.83 15.07 -3.65
C LYS A 165 -5.54 13.78 -3.25
N ILE A 166 -4.86 12.65 -3.41
CA ILE A 166 -5.35 11.32 -3.06
C ILE A 166 -4.26 10.69 -2.18
N CYS A 167 -4.63 10.12 -1.03
CA CYS A 167 -3.71 9.39 -0.17
C CYS A 167 -3.15 8.16 -0.89
N SER A 168 -1.91 7.76 -0.59
CA SER A 168 -1.23 6.61 -1.20
C SER A 168 -2.00 5.29 -1.08
N SER A 169 -2.73 5.11 0.02
CA SER A 169 -3.52 3.91 0.31
C SER A 169 -4.95 4.28 0.70
N PRO A 170 -5.87 4.45 -0.30
CA PRO A 170 -7.28 4.71 -0.04
C PRO A 170 -7.95 3.59 0.77
N LEU A 171 -8.80 3.98 1.71
CA LEU A 171 -9.55 3.06 2.56
C LEU A 171 -10.86 2.60 1.91
N GLN A 172 -11.52 3.49 1.17
CA GLN A 172 -12.75 3.23 0.44
C GLN A 172 -12.78 4.03 -0.86
N ILE A 173 -13.58 3.55 -1.82
CA ILE A 173 -13.95 4.27 -3.04
C ILE A 173 -15.45 4.53 -3.01
N ASP A 174 -15.85 5.74 -3.40
CA ASP A 174 -17.24 6.11 -3.64
C ASP A 174 -17.37 6.57 -5.08
N VAL A 175 -18.45 6.16 -5.74
CA VAL A 175 -18.66 6.33 -7.17
C VAL A 175 -20.09 6.80 -7.41
N GLN A 176 -20.22 7.83 -8.25
CA GLN A 176 -21.51 8.31 -8.70
C GLN A 176 -21.40 8.86 -10.11
N THR A 177 -22.52 9.07 -10.78
CA THR A 177 -22.51 9.79 -12.04
C THR A 177 -22.10 11.26 -11.83
N THR A 178 -21.66 11.93 -12.88
CA THR A 178 -21.27 13.36 -12.83
C THR A 178 -22.42 14.28 -12.40
N PHE A 179 -23.67 13.83 -12.54
CA PHE A 179 -24.90 14.49 -12.06
C PHE A 179 -25.42 13.97 -10.70
N GLY A 180 -24.68 13.08 -10.01
CA GLY A 180 -24.97 12.63 -8.65
C GLY A 180 -25.95 11.47 -8.51
N GLY A 181 -26.17 10.70 -9.57
CA GLY A 181 -26.91 9.44 -9.51
C GLY A 181 -26.02 8.31 -8.97
N SER A 182 -26.62 7.36 -8.23
CA SER A 182 -25.90 6.16 -7.78
C SER A 182 -25.63 5.21 -8.96
N VAL A 183 -24.56 4.44 -8.87
CA VAL A 183 -24.22 3.39 -9.85
C VAL A 183 -25.39 2.42 -10.04
N ASP A 184 -26.00 1.93 -8.97
CA ASP A 184 -27.13 0.98 -9.06
C ASP A 184 -28.31 1.51 -9.89
N SER A 185 -28.52 2.83 -9.90
CA SER A 185 -29.63 3.45 -10.63
C SER A 185 -29.42 3.50 -12.15
N THR A 186 -28.18 3.33 -12.62
CA THR A 186 -27.85 3.41 -14.05
C THR A 186 -28.12 2.10 -14.78
N GLY A 187 -27.99 0.97 -14.08
CA GLY A 187 -28.06 -0.36 -14.67
C GLY A 187 -26.82 -0.74 -15.49
N ASP A 188 -25.74 0.04 -15.41
CA ASP A 188 -24.47 -0.28 -16.07
C ASP A 188 -23.77 -1.46 -15.37
N VAL A 189 -23.10 -2.29 -16.16
CA VAL A 189 -22.23 -3.36 -15.67
C VAL A 189 -20.86 -2.76 -15.35
N ILE A 190 -20.50 -2.71 -14.08
CA ILE A 190 -19.21 -2.17 -13.62
C ILE A 190 -18.16 -3.28 -13.62
N ALA A 191 -17.03 -3.01 -14.29
CA ALA A 191 -15.93 -3.97 -14.37
C ALA A 191 -15.05 -3.94 -13.11
N VAL A 192 -14.77 -2.73 -12.59
CA VAL A 192 -13.91 -2.51 -11.42
C VAL A 192 -14.42 -1.32 -10.62
N ALA A 193 -14.40 -1.46 -9.29
CA ALA A 193 -14.71 -0.39 -8.33
C ALA A 193 -14.04 -0.74 -6.99
N ASP A 194 -12.74 -0.48 -6.87
CA ASP A 194 -11.96 -0.78 -5.68
C ASP A 194 -10.83 0.26 -5.45
N THR A 195 -10.20 0.19 -4.29
CA THR A 195 -9.19 1.17 -3.85
C THR A 195 -7.79 0.92 -4.40
N ALA A 196 -7.55 -0.21 -5.09
CA ALA A 196 -6.26 -0.49 -5.71
C ALA A 196 -6.23 -0.04 -7.18
N SER A 197 -7.35 -0.22 -7.87
CA SER A 197 -7.48 0.00 -9.30
C SER A 197 -8.21 1.30 -9.63
N GLY A 198 -9.12 1.76 -8.78
CA GLY A 198 -10.04 2.87 -9.06
C GLY A 198 -11.38 2.36 -9.58
N PHE A 199 -11.92 3.01 -10.62
CA PHE A 199 -13.19 2.63 -11.24
C PHE A 199 -13.04 2.44 -12.75
N ILE A 200 -13.69 1.40 -13.27
CA ILE A 200 -13.70 1.10 -14.71
C ILE A 200 -15.10 0.63 -15.10
N CYS A 201 -15.73 1.37 -16.02
CA CYS A 201 -16.90 0.92 -16.76
C CYS A 201 -16.52 0.74 -18.23
N LYS A 202 -16.70 -0.46 -18.79
CA LYS A 202 -16.37 -0.72 -20.20
C LYS A 202 -17.62 -0.67 -21.07
N ASN A 203 -17.54 0.04 -22.20
CA ASN A 203 -18.62 0.09 -23.18
C ASN A 203 -18.91 -1.29 -23.79
N SER A 204 -17.92 -2.18 -23.87
CA SER A 204 -18.08 -3.56 -24.37
C SER A 204 -18.98 -4.42 -23.51
N ASP A 205 -19.07 -4.09 -22.21
CA ASP A 205 -19.77 -4.92 -21.22
C ASP A 205 -21.25 -4.50 -21.09
N GLN A 206 -21.60 -3.36 -21.70
CA GLN A 206 -22.96 -2.82 -21.66
C GLN A 206 -23.84 -3.49 -22.72
N LYS A 207 -24.92 -4.13 -22.26
CA LYS A 207 -25.86 -4.85 -23.14
C LYS A 207 -26.51 -3.95 -24.19
N CYS A 208 -26.80 -2.70 -23.84
CA CYS A 208 -27.35 -1.67 -24.72
C CYS A 208 -26.84 -0.31 -24.26
N GLY A 209 -25.95 0.31 -25.04
CA GLY A 209 -25.49 1.68 -24.80
C GLY A 209 -24.01 1.77 -24.48
N LYS A 210 -23.62 2.95 -23.99
CA LYS A 210 -22.30 3.22 -23.42
C LYS A 210 -22.49 3.42 -21.92
N CYS A 211 -21.39 3.28 -21.19
CA CYS A 211 -21.33 3.68 -19.79
C CYS A 211 -21.90 5.09 -19.59
N LYS A 212 -22.49 5.33 -18.42
CA LYS A 212 -22.65 6.70 -17.94
C LYS A 212 -21.28 7.29 -17.64
N ASP A 213 -21.33 8.59 -17.43
CA ASP A 213 -20.20 9.43 -17.07
C ASP A 213 -20.14 9.47 -15.54
N TYR A 214 -19.07 8.92 -14.98
CA TYR A 214 -18.86 8.72 -13.55
C TYR A 214 -17.73 9.58 -13.02
N ARG A 215 -17.80 9.80 -11.71
CA ARG A 215 -16.75 10.43 -10.94
C ARG A 215 -16.54 9.65 -9.65
N VAL A 216 -15.31 9.63 -9.18
CA VAL A 216 -14.89 8.88 -8.00
C VAL A 216 -14.34 9.78 -6.92
N ARG A 217 -14.40 9.33 -5.68
CA ARG A 217 -13.65 9.91 -4.57
C ARG A 217 -13.20 8.80 -3.63
N PHE A 218 -12.21 9.11 -2.82
CA PHE A 218 -11.54 8.16 -1.96
C PHE A 218 -11.65 8.57 -0.50
N GLU A 219 -11.90 7.61 0.38
CA GLU A 219 -11.80 7.85 1.82
C GLU A 219 -10.34 7.65 2.23
N CYS A 220 -9.77 8.66 2.87
CA CYS A 220 -8.38 8.66 3.33
C CYS A 220 -8.32 8.68 4.87
N SER A 221 -7.20 8.19 5.39
CA SER A 221 -6.85 8.36 6.80
C SER A 221 -6.76 9.84 7.17
N GLY A 222 -7.09 10.17 8.40
CA GLY A 222 -7.18 11.53 8.91
C GLY A 222 -5.85 12.26 8.88
N ASN A 223 -4.75 11.53 8.99
CA ASN A 223 -3.41 12.06 8.81
C ASN A 223 -3.29 12.75 7.45
N PHE A 224 -3.70 12.10 6.35
CA PHE A 224 -3.73 12.74 5.03
C PHE A 224 -4.58 14.03 5.01
N CYS A 225 -5.66 14.05 5.77
CA CYS A 225 -6.58 15.18 5.84
C CYS A 225 -6.05 16.36 6.68
N THR A 226 -5.14 16.10 7.62
CA THR A 226 -4.62 17.08 8.58
C THR A 226 -3.16 17.45 8.36
N GLU A 227 -2.38 16.54 7.79
CA GLU A 227 -0.98 16.74 7.44
C GLU A 227 -0.89 17.72 6.28
N ARG A 228 -0.02 18.72 6.42
CA ARG A 228 0.25 19.65 5.34
C ARG A 228 1.35 19.08 4.47
N VAL A 229 1.11 19.15 3.16
CA VAL A 229 2.08 18.77 2.14
C VAL A 229 2.70 20.04 1.58
N CYS A 230 4.03 20.10 1.60
CA CYS A 230 4.81 21.13 0.93
C CYS A 230 5.59 20.52 -0.21
N TRP A 231 5.46 21.12 -1.38
CA TRP A 231 6.18 20.68 -2.57
C TRP A 231 7.59 21.26 -2.58
N THR A 232 8.57 20.43 -2.88
CA THR A 232 9.93 20.87 -3.18
C THR A 232 9.96 21.72 -4.46
N ASN A 233 11.12 22.30 -4.75
CA ASN A 233 11.43 22.73 -6.11
C ASN A 233 11.45 21.51 -7.06
N TRP A 234 11.42 21.79 -8.36
CA TRP A 234 11.67 20.78 -9.38
C TRP A 234 13.17 20.44 -9.44
N PHE A 235 13.45 19.16 -9.63
CA PHE A 235 14.77 18.58 -9.81
C PHE A 235 14.80 17.85 -11.15
N ASP A 236 15.95 17.94 -11.80
CA ASP A 236 16.23 17.51 -13.16
C ASP A 236 17.73 17.23 -13.16
N ARG A 237 18.07 15.95 -13.05
CA ARG A 237 19.43 15.46 -12.84
C ARG A 237 19.96 14.76 -14.08
N ASP A 238 19.13 13.99 -14.77
CA ASP A 238 19.53 13.22 -15.94
C ASP A 238 18.77 13.68 -17.18
N ASP A 239 19.50 13.90 -18.27
CA ASP A 239 18.85 14.17 -19.54
C ASP A 239 18.39 12.84 -20.15
N SER A 240 17.34 12.86 -20.99
CA SER A 240 16.84 11.70 -21.78
C SER A 240 17.83 10.98 -22.73
N SER A 241 19.12 11.35 -22.69
CA SER A 241 20.19 10.78 -23.48
C SER A 241 20.60 9.36 -23.02
N GLY A 242 21.25 8.58 -23.88
CA GLY A 242 21.69 7.23 -23.48
C GLY A 242 20.54 6.23 -23.28
N THR A 243 20.41 5.66 -22.08
CA THR A 243 19.49 4.54 -21.76
C THR A 243 18.08 4.99 -21.36
N GLY A 244 17.84 6.27 -21.13
CA GLY A 244 16.56 6.78 -20.65
C GLY A 244 16.75 8.09 -19.93
N ASP A 245 15.86 8.36 -18.99
CA ASP A 245 15.87 9.49 -18.08
C ASP A 245 15.63 8.97 -16.65
N TRP A 246 16.52 9.33 -15.72
CA TRP A 246 16.69 8.71 -14.42
C TRP A 246 16.70 9.75 -13.29
N GLU A 247 15.55 9.93 -12.66
CA GLU A 247 15.29 10.84 -11.54
C GLU A 247 15.08 10.07 -10.23
N LEU A 248 16.07 9.25 -9.86
CA LEU A 248 16.03 8.43 -8.65
C LEU A 248 16.15 9.28 -7.38
N LEU A 249 15.33 8.97 -6.37
CA LEU A 249 15.27 9.74 -5.13
C LEU A 249 16.61 9.73 -4.37
N GLU A 250 17.27 8.58 -4.28
CA GLU A 250 18.55 8.43 -3.57
C GLU A 250 19.65 9.32 -4.17
N ASP A 251 19.73 9.35 -5.51
CA ASP A 251 20.66 10.20 -6.24
C ASP A 251 20.35 11.68 -6.02
N LEU A 252 19.07 12.05 -6.11
CA LEU A 252 18.62 13.42 -5.90
C LEU A 252 18.83 13.91 -4.46
N GLN A 253 18.62 13.07 -3.45
CA GLN A 253 18.89 13.41 -2.06
C GLN A 253 20.40 13.59 -1.81
N THR A 254 21.25 12.84 -2.52
CA THR A 254 22.71 12.98 -2.49
C THR A 254 23.17 14.30 -3.11
N ASP A 255 22.63 14.64 -4.29
CA ASP A 255 23.01 15.85 -5.03
C ASP A 255 22.41 17.12 -4.41
N TYR A 256 21.24 17.01 -3.77
CA TYR A 256 20.52 18.11 -3.13
C TYR A 256 20.25 17.85 -1.64
N PRO A 257 21.31 17.78 -0.81
CA PRO A 257 21.17 17.41 0.60
C PRO A 257 20.27 18.39 1.35
N LYS A 258 19.32 17.83 2.11
CA LYS A 258 18.31 18.57 2.89
C LYS A 258 17.37 19.45 2.07
N LYS A 259 17.27 19.22 0.75
CA LYS A 259 16.28 19.89 -0.11
C LYS A 259 15.04 19.04 -0.36
N ILE A 260 15.17 17.75 -0.16
CA ILE A 260 14.12 16.75 -0.28
C ILE A 260 14.02 16.08 1.10
N CYS A 261 12.81 15.83 1.58
CA CYS A 261 12.60 15.05 2.81
C CYS A 261 13.11 13.61 2.61
N GLU A 262 13.43 12.94 3.72
CA GLU A 262 13.95 11.55 3.68
C GLU A 262 12.90 10.61 3.06
N THR A 263 11.64 10.77 3.42
CA THR A 263 10.50 9.98 2.92
C THR A 263 9.42 10.89 2.33
N PRO A 264 9.48 11.19 1.02
CA PRO A 264 8.41 11.90 0.33
C PRO A 264 7.08 11.16 0.38
N LEU A 265 5.99 11.91 0.53
CA LEU A 265 4.62 11.39 0.49
C LEU A 265 4.08 11.31 -0.94
N PHE A 266 4.53 12.21 -1.81
CA PHE A 266 4.04 12.33 -3.19
C PHE A 266 5.17 12.66 -4.15
N ILE A 267 4.99 12.29 -5.42
CA ILE A 267 5.84 12.68 -6.54
C ILE A 267 4.97 13.32 -7.62
N ASP A 268 5.52 14.31 -8.29
CA ASP A 268 4.95 14.94 -9.47
C ASP A 268 6.03 14.98 -10.54
N VAL A 269 5.67 14.63 -11.78
CA VAL A 269 6.61 14.42 -12.89
C VAL A 269 6.08 15.13 -14.13
N MET A 270 6.93 15.97 -14.72
CA MET A 270 6.61 16.74 -15.92
C MET A 270 7.78 16.78 -16.87
N THR A 271 7.53 16.98 -18.16
CA THR A 271 8.60 17.24 -19.11
C THR A 271 9.26 18.59 -18.83
N THR A 272 10.56 18.69 -19.10
CA THR A 272 11.35 19.92 -18.87
C THR A 272 10.95 21.04 -19.82
N ASP A 273 10.57 20.69 -21.05
CA ASP A 273 10.31 21.58 -22.17
C ASP A 273 8.97 22.35 -22.09
N THR A 274 7.89 21.62 -21.88
CA THR A 274 6.50 22.08 -22.00
C THR A 274 5.76 22.00 -20.68
N ASN A 275 6.37 21.41 -19.65
CA ASN A 275 5.72 21.04 -18.40
C ASN A 275 4.49 20.14 -18.63
N THR A 276 4.59 19.24 -19.61
CA THR A 276 3.55 18.24 -19.85
C THR A 276 3.65 17.19 -18.77
N ARG A 277 2.56 16.93 -18.03
CA ARG A 277 2.54 15.85 -17.02
C ARG A 277 2.86 14.51 -17.67
N PHE A 278 3.58 13.66 -16.96
CA PHE A 278 3.97 12.34 -17.44
C PHE A 278 2.79 11.53 -18.03
N CYS A 279 1.65 11.45 -17.34
CA CYS A 279 0.46 10.73 -17.82
C CYS A 279 -0.12 11.26 -19.14
N ALA A 280 0.17 12.50 -19.52
CA ALA A 280 -0.29 13.09 -20.77
C ALA A 280 0.68 12.86 -21.94
N THR A 281 1.91 12.38 -21.69
CA THR A 281 2.90 12.14 -22.76
C THR A 281 2.64 10.84 -23.51
N GLY A 282 1.94 9.88 -22.88
CA GLY A 282 1.75 8.53 -23.41
C GLY A 282 2.97 7.62 -23.27
N GLN A 283 4.03 8.06 -22.58
CA GLN A 283 5.21 7.26 -22.30
C GLN A 283 5.02 6.31 -21.11
N ILE A 284 5.84 5.26 -21.05
CA ILE A 284 5.76 4.20 -20.06
C ILE A 284 6.88 4.39 -19.04
N SER A 285 6.54 4.47 -17.75
CA SER A 285 7.53 4.57 -16.68
C SER A 285 7.95 3.18 -16.22
N TYR A 286 9.24 3.03 -15.95
CA TYR A 286 9.77 1.87 -15.24
C TYR A 286 9.60 2.03 -13.73
N VAL A 287 9.87 3.24 -13.22
CA VAL A 287 9.63 3.63 -11.83
C VAL A 287 8.80 4.90 -11.81
N PHE A 288 7.76 4.93 -10.99
CA PHE A 288 6.99 6.13 -10.66
C PHE A 288 6.56 6.00 -9.20
N SER A 289 7.41 6.42 -8.28
CA SER A 289 7.21 6.23 -6.85
C SER A 289 7.76 7.41 -6.06
N PRO A 290 7.04 7.91 -5.03
CA PRO A 290 7.56 8.96 -4.17
C PRO A 290 8.79 8.53 -3.36
N THR A 291 8.96 7.23 -3.07
CA THR A 291 10.07 6.70 -2.27
C THR A 291 11.23 6.16 -3.09
N LEU A 292 11.04 5.93 -4.40
CA LEU A 292 12.11 5.48 -5.30
C LEU A 292 12.52 6.57 -6.32
N GLY A 293 11.61 7.46 -6.69
CA GLY A 293 11.81 8.47 -7.73
C GLY A 293 11.06 8.15 -9.03
N PHE A 294 11.64 8.57 -10.16
CA PHE A 294 11.08 8.36 -11.49
C PHE A 294 12.13 7.81 -12.44
N VAL A 295 11.75 6.85 -13.27
CA VAL A 295 12.62 6.31 -14.32
C VAL A 295 11.80 6.08 -15.58
N CYS A 296 12.22 6.71 -16.67
CA CYS A 296 11.79 6.38 -18.03
C CYS A 296 12.95 5.67 -18.73
N ARG A 297 12.75 4.44 -19.21
CA ARG A 297 13.78 3.73 -20.00
C ARG A 297 13.42 3.79 -21.48
N ASN A 298 14.41 4.09 -22.32
CA ASN A 298 14.22 4.13 -23.77
C ASN A 298 13.73 2.78 -24.33
N ASP A 299 14.15 1.66 -23.73
CA ASP A 299 13.80 0.31 -24.15
C ASP A 299 12.33 -0.06 -23.87
N ASP A 300 11.66 0.63 -22.93
CA ASP A 300 10.26 0.39 -22.60
C ASP A 300 9.30 1.16 -23.51
N GLN A 301 9.79 2.15 -24.27
CA GLN A 301 8.95 3.05 -25.04
C GLN A 301 8.53 2.44 -26.38
N ILE A 302 7.30 2.76 -26.81
CA ILE A 302 6.79 2.38 -28.12
C ILE A 302 7.00 3.55 -29.08
N GLY A 303 8.06 3.47 -29.89
CA GLY A 303 8.34 4.44 -30.95
C GLY A 303 9.41 5.46 -30.56
N ASP A 304 9.03 6.47 -29.78
CA ASP A 304 9.90 7.58 -29.42
C ASP A 304 10.74 7.28 -28.17
N ARG A 305 11.92 7.91 -28.08
CA ARG A 305 12.75 7.89 -26.87
C ARG A 305 12.05 8.66 -25.74
N CYS A 306 12.45 8.40 -24.51
CA CYS A 306 12.00 9.16 -23.35
C CYS A 306 12.08 10.66 -23.61
N HIS A 307 11.04 11.38 -23.21
CA HIS A 307 11.16 12.81 -23.02
C HIS A 307 12.12 13.08 -21.87
N ASP A 308 12.53 14.33 -21.81
CA ASP A 308 13.31 14.89 -20.72
C ASP A 308 12.37 15.31 -19.60
N TYR A 309 12.50 14.73 -18.43
CA TYR A 309 11.61 14.88 -17.29
C TYR A 309 12.30 15.52 -16.10
N LYS A 310 11.48 16.19 -15.30
CA LYS A 310 11.85 16.71 -13.99
C LYS A 310 10.83 16.24 -12.98
N VAL A 311 11.30 16.07 -11.75
CA VAL A 311 10.49 15.59 -10.62
C VAL A 311 10.43 16.61 -9.51
N ARG A 312 9.36 16.57 -8.72
CA ARG A 312 9.32 17.22 -7.40
C ARG A 312 8.60 16.32 -6.42
N PHE A 313 8.85 16.56 -5.15
CA PHE A 313 8.39 15.71 -4.06
C PHE A 313 7.48 16.50 -3.13
N GLY A 314 6.37 15.87 -2.73
CA GLY A 314 5.47 16.39 -1.71
C GLY A 314 5.89 15.83 -0.35
N CYS A 315 6.36 16.69 0.53
CA CYS A 315 6.83 16.33 1.86
C CYS A 315 5.87 16.77 2.95
N ALA A 316 5.85 16.07 4.08
CA ALA A 316 5.22 16.59 5.29
C ALA A 316 5.87 17.92 5.69
N CYS A 317 5.07 18.90 6.12
CA CYS A 317 5.60 20.19 6.55
C CYS A 317 4.82 20.83 7.70
N ASP A 318 5.49 21.74 8.39
CA ASP A 318 4.92 22.49 9.50
C ASP A 318 4.00 23.64 9.04
N CYS A 319 3.44 24.36 10.01
CA CYS A 319 2.54 25.48 9.74
C CYS A 319 3.19 26.64 8.95
N ASN A 320 4.52 26.74 8.97
CA ASN A 320 5.31 27.76 8.30
C ASN A 320 5.75 27.33 6.90
N GLY A 321 5.38 26.11 6.47
CA GLY A 321 5.75 25.54 5.18
C GLY A 321 7.20 25.04 5.13
N THR A 322 7.81 24.81 6.29
CA THR A 322 9.14 24.21 6.39
C THR A 322 9.00 22.70 6.28
N ILE A 323 9.69 22.10 5.31
CA ILE A 323 9.73 20.64 5.13
C ILE A 323 10.34 20.02 6.39
N LEU A 324 9.65 19.01 6.92
CA LEU A 324 10.06 18.23 8.09
C LEU A 324 10.94 17.05 7.66
#